data_AF-A0A735X9H8-F1
#
_entry.id   AF-A0A735X9H8-F1
#
_cell.length_a   1.000
_cell.length_b   1.000
_cell.length_c   1.000
_cell.angle_alpha   90.00
_cell.angle_beta   90.00
_cell.angle_gamma   90.00
#
_symmetry.space_group_name_H-M   'P 1'
#
loop_
_entity.id
_entity.type
_entity.pdbx_description
1 polymer ?
#
loop_
_entity_poly.entity_id
_entity_poly.type
_entity_poly.pdbx_seq_one_letter_code
_entity_poly.pdbx_strand_id
1 'polypeptide(L)' 'MKLDAWDKNILTLLQRDNRLSQREIAEQVNLSPSAVNRRIAALEEAGII' A
#
# COMPACT_ATOMS: atom_id res chain seq x y z
N MET A 1 9.21 11.73 1.76
CA MET A 1 7.78 11.49 2.04
C MET A 1 7.60 11.21 3.52
N LYS A 2 6.55 11.74 4.17
CA LYS A 2 6.18 11.33 5.54
C LYS A 2 5.11 10.24 5.41
N LEU A 3 5.43 9.02 5.86
CA LEU A 3 4.49 7.89 5.80
C LEU A 3 3.32 8.11 6.76
N ASP A 4 2.10 8.04 6.23
CA ASP A 4 0.88 8.09 7.04
C ASP A 4 0.48 6.69 7.54
N ALA A 5 -0.66 6.61 8.22
CA ALA A 5 -1.16 5.35 8.77
C ALA A 5 -1.52 4.33 7.68
N TRP A 6 -2.01 4.78 6.54
CA TRP A 6 -2.39 3.90 5.43
C TRP A 6 -1.16 3.32 4.75
N ASP A 7 -0.13 4.13 4.53
CA ASP A 7 1.13 3.66 3.92
C ASP A 7 1.77 2.57 4.79
N LYS A 8 1.78 2.76 6.11
CA LYS A 8 2.29 1.77 7.06
C LYS A 8 1.49 0.47 7.04
N ASN A 9 0.16 0.56 6.94
CA ASN A 9 -0.70 -0.62 6.85
C ASN A 9 -0.46 -1.37 5.52
N ILE A 10 -0.34 -0.65 4.40
CA ILE A 10 -0.01 -1.24 3.09
C ILE A 10 1.34 -1.96 3.15
N LEU A 11 2.37 -1.30 3.69
CA LEU A 11 3.70 -1.91 3.86
C LEU A 11 3.64 -3.15 4.74
N THR A 12 2.88 -3.12 5.84
CA THR A 12 2.70 -4.26 6.74
C THR A 12 2.06 -5.46 6.00
N LEU A 13 1.04 -5.20 5.18
CA LEU A 13 0.38 -6.24 4.39
C LEU A 13 1.32 -6.83 3.34
N LEU A 14 2.04 -5.99 2.59
CA LEU A 14 2.99 -6.43 1.56
C LEU A 14 4.18 -7.20 2.14
N GLN A 15 4.68 -6.78 3.32
CA GLN A 15 5.74 -7.50 4.03
C GLN A 15 5.27 -8.86 4.54
N ARG A 16 4.01 -8.98 4.95
CA ARG A 16 3.41 -10.25 5.39
C ARG A 16 3.16 -11.19 4.19
N ASP A 17 2.61 -10.65 3.11
CA ASP A 17 2.32 -11.39 1.88
C ASP A 17 2.37 -10.45 0.67
N ASN A 18 3.44 -10.58 -0.12
CA ASN A 18 3.65 -9.77 -1.32
C ASN A 18 2.82 -10.24 -2.53
N ARG A 19 2.08 -11.35 -2.40
CA ARG A 19 1.21 -11.88 -3.47
C ARG A 19 -0.17 -11.24 -3.46
N LEU A 20 -0.49 -10.46 -2.42
CA LEU A 20 -1.75 -9.73 -2.31
C LEU A 20 -1.89 -8.75 -3.48
N SER A 21 -3.02 -8.84 -4.17
CA SER A 21 -3.39 -7.86 -5.19
C SER A 21 -3.74 -6.52 -4.57
N GLN A 22 -3.63 -5.44 -5.36
CA GLN A 22 -4.02 -4.11 -4.91
C GLN A 22 -5.48 -4.02 -4.48
N ARG A 23 -6.37 -4.87 -5.03
CA ARG A 23 -7.77 -4.96 -4.61
C ARG A 23 -7.89 -5.56 -3.21
N GLU A 24 -7.22 -6.67 -2.94
CA GLU A 24 -7.21 -7.30 -1.61
C GLU A 24 -6.60 -6.40 -0.53
N ILE A 25 -5.56 -5.64 -0.88
CA ILE A 25 -4.99 -4.62 0.00
C ILE A 25 -6.01 -3.53 0.28
N ALA A 26 -6.68 -3.01 -0.76
CA ALA A 26 -7.68 -1.94 -0.64
C ALA A 26 -8.85 -2.33 0.27
N GLU A 27 -9.34 -3.56 0.14
CA GLU A 27 -10.36 -4.12 1.04
C GLU A 27 -9.87 -4.19 2.49
N GLN A 28 -8.65 -4.68 2.73
CA GLN A 28 -8.09 -4.79 4.08
C GLN A 28 -7.79 -3.44 4.73
N VAL A 29 -7.43 -2.43 3.94
CA VAL A 29 -7.15 -1.07 4.44
C VAL A 29 -8.31 -0.10 4.24
N ASN A 30 -9.53 -0.55 3.93
CA ASN A 30 -10.70 0.33 3.77
C ASN A 30 -10.44 1.55 2.84
N LEU A 31 -9.72 1.34 1.75
CA LEU A 31 -9.46 2.35 0.72
C LEU A 31 -10.02 1.89 -0.63
N SER A 32 -10.12 2.81 -1.58
CA SER A 32 -10.38 2.42 -2.96
C SER A 32 -9.11 1.79 -3.60
N PRO A 33 -9.26 0.86 -4.56
CA PRO A 33 -8.12 0.31 -5.29
C PRO A 33 -7.25 1.38 -5.97
N SER A 34 -7.86 2.45 -6.47
CA SER A 34 -7.13 3.57 -7.07
C SER A 34 -6.32 4.39 -6.05
N ALA A 35 -6.81 4.51 -4.81
CA ALA A 35 -6.05 5.15 -3.74
C ALA A 35 -4.84 4.30 -3.31
N VAL A 36 -5.00 2.98 -3.21
CA VAL A 36 -3.90 2.05 -2.95
C VAL A 36 -2.86 2.10 -4.07
N ASN A 37 -3.29 2.08 -5.33
CA ASN A 37 -2.38 2.17 -6.47
C ASN A 37 -1.49 3.42 -6.43
N ARG A 38 -2.09 4.60 -6.19
CA ARG A 38 -1.33 5.86 -6.07
C ARG A 38 -0.34 5.83 -4.91
N ARG A 39 -0.71 5.22 -3.78
CA ARG A 39 0.17 5.10 -2.61
C ARG A 39 1.34 4.17 -2.88
N ILE A 40 1.09 2.99 -3.48
CA ILE A 40 2.15 2.06 -3.87
C ILE A 40 3.13 2.73 -4.83
N ALA A 41 2.64 3.43 -5.87
CA ALA A 41 3.49 4.16 -6.80
C ALA A 41 4.36 5.22 -6.09
N ALA A 42 3.80 5.95 -5.12
CA ALA A 42 4.56 6.92 -4.33
C ALA A 42 5.62 6.27 -3.42
N LEU A 43 5.35 5.07 -2.90
CA LEU A 43 6.31 4.30 -2.10
C LEU A 43 7.46 3.75 -2.95
N GLU A 44 7.18 3.28 -4.17
CA GLU A 44 8.18 2.85 -5.16
C GLU A 44 9.05 4.03 -5.62
N GLU A 45 8.44 5.16 -5.98
CA GLU A 45 9.16 6.38 -6.37
C GLU A 45 10.08 6.89 -5.25
N ALA A 46 9.65 6.73 -4.00
CA ALA A 46 10.44 7.08 -2.82
C ALA A 46 11.53 6.03 -2.47
N GLY A 47 11.62 4.90 -3.18
CA GLY A 47 12.58 3.82 -2.92
C GLY A 47 12.33 3.06 -1.61
N ILE A 48 11.08 3.06 -1.13
CA ILE A 48 10.67 2.38 0.11
C ILE A 48 10.31 0.91 -0.16
N ILE A 49 9.80 0.63 -1.37
CA ILE A 49 9.53 -0.72 -1.90
C ILE A 49 10.35 -0.90 -3.17
#